data_AF-A0A7C3A747-F1
#
_entry.id   AF-A0A7C3A747-F1
#
_cell.length_a   1.000
_cell.length_b   1.000
_cell.length_c   1.000
_cell.angle_alpha   90.00
_cell.angle_beta   90.00
_cell.angle_gamma   90.00
#
_symmetry.space_group_name_H-M   'P 1'
#
loop_
_entity.id
_entity.type
_entity.pdbx_description
1 polymer ?
#
loop_
_entity_poly.entity_id
_entity_poly.type
_entity_poly.pdbx_seq_one_letter_code
_entity_poly.pdbx_strand_id
1 'polypeptide(L)'
;FNFWLTGVKVSEFSIATTTQFYNPITRSWATDLLERMGLPTHILPEIVPSGTVLGGLLSYIRDDVGLKSTQVIAPTCHDTASAVAAVPARGKDWLYISSGTWSLMGVEIEKPVINERSLEMNFTNEGGYGGTIRFLKNIMGLWLVQESRRTWAKAGEDYSYPELTEMAAGAQPFKAFVDPDHKVFLPPGDMPTRIREFCLKTGQPAPQSKGEIIRCALESLALKYRWTMECLEELLDRQFEVIHVVGGGSRNELLCQFTADATGKMVLAGPSEATAIGNIMVQALAQGHVTSHQEAREVVRRSFELRCYEPGERAGWDEAYDRFLKIIEMEVDLDL
;
A
#
# COMPACT_ATOMS: atom_id res chain seq x y z
N PHE A 1 -12.48 -0.09 -17.90
CA PHE A 1 -13.35 -1.25 -18.17
C PHE A 1 -14.83 -0.89 -18.18
N ASN A 2 -15.34 -0.21 -17.14
CA ASN A 2 -16.77 0.15 -16.99
C ASN A 2 -17.46 0.69 -18.26
N PHE A 3 -16.89 1.73 -18.89
CA PHE A 3 -17.46 2.31 -20.12
C PHE A 3 -17.53 1.31 -21.27
N TRP A 4 -16.47 0.54 -21.51
CA TRP A 4 -16.45 -0.47 -22.59
C TRP A 4 -17.48 -1.57 -22.37
N LEU A 5 -17.83 -1.88 -21.12
CA LEU A 5 -18.81 -2.91 -20.80
C LEU A 5 -20.25 -2.41 -20.89
N THR A 6 -20.52 -1.13 -20.61
CA THR A 6 -21.89 -0.61 -20.37
C THR A 6 -22.29 0.57 -21.27
N GLY A 7 -21.32 1.25 -21.88
CA GLY A 7 -21.50 2.55 -22.54
C GLY A 7 -21.63 3.73 -21.56
N VAL A 8 -21.60 3.50 -20.24
CA VAL A 8 -21.79 4.54 -19.22
C VAL A 8 -20.47 5.24 -18.90
N LYS A 9 -20.44 6.57 -19.06
CA LYS A 9 -19.27 7.43 -18.80
C LYS A 9 -19.36 8.04 -17.40
N VAL A 10 -18.72 7.38 -16.44
CA VAL A 10 -18.61 7.85 -15.05
C VAL A 10 -17.18 7.64 -14.57
N SER A 11 -16.78 8.41 -13.56
CA SER A 11 -15.57 8.14 -12.77
C SER A 11 -16.00 7.70 -11.37
N GLU A 12 -15.51 6.57 -10.90
CA GLU A 12 -15.81 6.17 -9.54
C GLU A 12 -14.97 6.98 -8.54
N PHE A 13 -15.53 7.27 -7.36
CA PHE A 13 -14.94 8.14 -6.35
C PHE A 13 -13.48 7.80 -6.01
N SER A 14 -13.17 6.55 -5.68
CA SER A 14 -11.81 6.18 -5.26
C SER A 14 -10.78 6.44 -6.36
N ILE A 15 -11.11 6.18 -7.63
CA ILE A 15 -10.20 6.46 -8.75
C ILE A 15 -10.18 7.94 -9.14
N ALA A 16 -11.31 8.66 -8.99
CA ALA A 16 -11.37 10.09 -9.24
C ALA A 16 -10.38 10.86 -8.35
N THR A 17 -10.25 10.45 -7.09
CA THR A 17 -9.39 11.12 -6.11
C THR A 17 -7.88 11.01 -6.40
N THR A 18 -7.44 10.04 -7.22
CA THR A 18 -6.01 9.86 -7.55
C THR A 18 -5.57 10.68 -8.77
N THR A 19 -6.49 11.36 -9.44
CA THR A 19 -6.25 12.12 -10.68
C THR A 19 -5.55 13.47 -10.46
N GLN A 20 -5.43 13.93 -9.21
CA GLN A 20 -5.10 15.32 -8.84
C GLN A 20 -6.12 16.38 -9.30
N PHE A 21 -7.24 15.98 -9.90
CA PHE A 21 -8.29 16.89 -10.37
C PHE A 21 -9.46 17.00 -9.38
N TYR A 22 -9.49 16.14 -8.37
CA TYR A 22 -10.54 16.10 -7.36
C TYR A 22 -10.27 17.11 -6.24
N ASN A 23 -11.28 17.92 -5.89
CA ASN A 23 -11.24 18.79 -4.72
C ASN A 23 -11.90 18.06 -3.52
N PRO A 24 -11.13 17.68 -2.49
CA PRO A 24 -11.64 16.92 -1.35
C PRO A 24 -12.50 17.75 -0.39
N ILE A 25 -12.49 19.08 -0.49
CA ILE A 25 -13.33 19.99 0.30
C ILE A 25 -14.72 20.12 -0.32
N THR A 26 -14.81 20.44 -1.60
CA THR A 26 -16.10 20.54 -2.31
C THR A 26 -16.66 19.18 -2.74
N ARG A 27 -15.84 18.14 -2.62
CA ARG A 27 -16.14 16.76 -3.01
C ARG A 27 -16.53 16.59 -4.47
N SER A 28 -15.93 17.38 -5.35
CA SER A 28 -16.19 17.44 -6.79
C SER A 28 -14.90 17.60 -7.57
N TRP A 29 -14.98 17.63 -8.91
CA TRP A 29 -13.86 18.12 -9.71
C TRP A 29 -13.50 19.56 -9.33
N ALA A 30 -12.21 19.87 -9.31
CA ALA A 30 -11.65 21.19 -9.04
C ALA A 30 -11.73 22.09 -10.28
N THR A 31 -12.91 22.22 -10.89
CA THR A 31 -13.10 22.85 -12.21
C THR A 31 -12.49 24.25 -12.29
N ASP A 32 -12.67 25.08 -11.26
CA ASP A 32 -12.13 26.44 -11.21
C ASP A 32 -10.60 26.49 -11.31
N LEU A 33 -9.90 25.53 -10.69
CA LEU A 33 -8.45 25.42 -10.74
C LEU A 33 -8.00 24.92 -12.12
N LEU A 34 -8.68 23.88 -12.63
CA LEU A 34 -8.35 23.25 -13.90
C LEU A 34 -8.55 24.23 -15.08
N GLU A 35 -9.61 25.04 -15.04
CA GLU A 35 -9.87 26.07 -16.05
C GLU A 35 -8.81 27.17 -16.04
N ARG A 36 -8.32 27.58 -14.86
CA ARG A 36 -7.20 28.53 -14.74
C ARG A 36 -5.89 27.97 -15.32
N MET A 37 -5.72 26.65 -15.30
CA MET A 37 -4.60 25.96 -15.95
C MET A 37 -4.82 25.72 -17.46
N GLY A 38 -5.96 26.13 -18.01
CA GLY A 38 -6.32 25.88 -19.41
C GLY A 38 -6.69 24.43 -19.72
N LEU A 39 -7.02 23.63 -18.70
CA LEU A 39 -7.40 22.23 -18.86
C LEU A 39 -8.90 22.11 -19.23
N PRO A 40 -9.28 21.20 -20.14
CA PRO A 40 -10.67 21.05 -20.54
C PRO A 40 -11.49 20.38 -19.43
N THR A 41 -12.39 21.10 -18.77
CA THR A 41 -13.26 20.55 -17.71
C THR A 41 -14.49 19.82 -18.22
N HIS A 42 -14.95 20.13 -19.43
CA HIS A 42 -16.13 19.52 -20.05
C HIS A 42 -15.98 18.01 -20.37
N ILE A 43 -14.75 17.47 -20.34
CA ILE A 43 -14.50 16.03 -20.55
C ILE A 43 -14.63 15.22 -19.27
N LEU A 44 -14.65 15.88 -18.10
CA LEU A 44 -14.67 15.20 -16.81
C LEU A 44 -16.05 14.57 -16.60
N PRO A 45 -16.12 13.24 -16.41
CA PRO A 45 -17.40 12.55 -16.25
C PRO A 45 -17.98 12.81 -14.86
N GLU A 46 -19.24 12.46 -14.64
CA GLU A 46 -19.83 12.44 -13.30
C GLU A 46 -19.03 11.54 -12.35
N ILE A 47 -18.83 11.99 -11.11
CA ILE A 47 -18.23 11.18 -10.05
C ILE A 47 -19.34 10.40 -9.35
N VAL A 48 -19.24 9.07 -9.35
CA VAL A 48 -20.20 8.18 -8.69
C VAL A 48 -19.58 7.49 -7.47
N PRO A 49 -20.37 7.20 -6.42
CA PRO A 49 -19.88 6.48 -5.25
C PRO A 49 -19.50 5.02 -5.59
N SER A 50 -18.60 4.44 -4.80
CA SER A 50 -18.28 3.02 -4.87
C SER A 50 -19.53 2.17 -4.61
N GLY A 51 -19.73 1.13 -5.41
CA GLY A 51 -20.93 0.28 -5.40
C GLY A 51 -22.04 0.72 -6.35
N THR A 52 -21.86 1.79 -7.14
CA THR A 52 -22.88 2.23 -8.10
C THR A 52 -23.13 1.18 -9.19
N VAL A 53 -24.38 0.77 -9.36
CA VAL A 53 -24.80 -0.12 -10.45
C VAL A 53 -24.85 0.68 -11.75
N LEU A 54 -23.99 0.34 -12.71
CA LEU A 54 -23.90 1.02 -14.01
C LEU A 54 -24.84 0.43 -15.07
N GLY A 55 -25.53 -0.66 -14.74
CA GLY A 55 -26.44 -1.36 -15.64
C GLY A 55 -25.84 -2.62 -16.24
N GLY A 56 -26.52 -3.17 -17.25
CA GLY A 56 -26.12 -4.41 -17.90
C GLY A 56 -24.98 -4.24 -18.90
N LEU A 57 -24.37 -5.36 -19.27
CA LEU A 57 -23.43 -5.42 -20.40
C LEU A 57 -24.09 -4.95 -21.71
N LEU A 58 -23.32 -4.30 -22.59
CA LEU A 58 -23.72 -3.97 -23.96
C LEU A 58 -24.13 -5.23 -24.72
N SER A 59 -25.11 -5.09 -25.63
CA SER A 59 -25.72 -6.24 -26.33
C SER A 59 -24.70 -7.16 -26.98
N TYR A 60 -23.78 -6.61 -27.77
CA TYR A 60 -22.76 -7.40 -28.47
C TYR A 60 -21.81 -8.13 -27.51
N ILE A 61 -21.55 -7.58 -26.31
CA ILE A 61 -20.74 -8.26 -25.29
C ILE A 61 -21.52 -9.40 -24.66
N ARG A 62 -22.80 -9.16 -24.30
CA ARG A 62 -23.68 -10.20 -23.74
C ARG A 62 -23.79 -11.41 -24.66
N ASP A 63 -23.92 -11.16 -25.95
CA ASP A 63 -24.10 -12.20 -26.96
C ASP A 63 -22.80 -13.00 -27.16
N ASP A 64 -21.64 -12.34 -27.11
CA ASP A 64 -20.32 -12.98 -27.26
C ASP A 64 -19.92 -13.83 -26.04
N VAL A 65 -20.12 -13.32 -24.82
CA VAL A 65 -19.68 -14.01 -23.59
C VAL A 65 -20.77 -14.86 -22.91
N GLY A 66 -22.02 -14.79 -23.40
CA GLY A 66 -23.15 -15.57 -22.87
C GLY A 66 -23.73 -15.09 -21.52
N LEU A 67 -23.31 -13.93 -21.01
CA LEU A 67 -23.70 -13.41 -19.68
C LEU A 67 -24.90 -12.45 -19.75
N LYS A 68 -26.09 -12.99 -19.99
CA LYS A 68 -27.30 -12.20 -20.35
C LYS A 68 -27.85 -11.28 -19.25
N SER A 69 -27.70 -11.64 -17.98
CA SER A 69 -28.28 -10.89 -16.83
C SER A 69 -27.23 -10.22 -15.95
N THR A 70 -25.98 -10.13 -16.41
CA THR A 70 -24.88 -9.59 -15.60
C THR A 70 -24.98 -8.06 -15.51
N GLN A 71 -24.99 -7.56 -14.27
CA GLN A 71 -24.86 -6.15 -13.95
C GLN A 71 -23.38 -5.80 -13.79
N VAL A 72 -23.00 -4.63 -14.29
CA VAL A 72 -21.70 -4.04 -14.05
C VAL A 72 -21.86 -3.04 -12.90
N ILE A 73 -21.05 -3.21 -11.87
CA ILE A 73 -20.96 -2.30 -10.74
C ILE A 73 -19.62 -1.58 -10.82
N ALA A 74 -19.59 -0.31 -10.43
CA ALA A 74 -18.35 0.41 -10.15
C ALA A 74 -17.96 0.16 -8.69
N PRO A 75 -17.09 -0.81 -8.35
CA PRO A 75 -16.62 -0.99 -7.00
C PRO A 75 -15.64 0.15 -6.63
N THR A 76 -14.88 0.03 -5.55
CA THR A 76 -13.66 0.83 -5.39
C THR A 76 -12.72 0.58 -6.59
N CYS A 77 -12.71 1.46 -7.58
CA CYS A 77 -11.97 1.25 -8.83
C CYS A 77 -10.46 1.42 -8.67
N HIS A 78 -10.00 2.12 -7.62
CA HIS A 78 -8.60 2.08 -7.23
C HIS A 78 -8.28 0.75 -6.51
N ASP A 79 -7.18 0.12 -6.88
CA ASP A 79 -6.80 -1.22 -6.40
C ASP A 79 -6.55 -1.25 -4.88
N THR A 80 -5.87 -0.23 -4.35
CA THR A 80 -5.61 -0.10 -2.92
C THR A 80 -6.90 0.22 -2.16
N ALA A 81 -7.82 1.00 -2.76
CA ALA A 81 -9.13 1.22 -2.15
C ALA A 81 -9.91 -0.09 -2.04
N SER A 82 -9.83 -0.95 -3.06
CA SER A 82 -10.37 -2.31 -2.98
C SER A 82 -9.66 -3.15 -1.91
N ALA A 83 -8.35 -3.15 -1.84
CA ALA A 83 -7.62 -3.89 -0.81
C ALA A 83 -8.02 -3.46 0.61
N VAL A 84 -8.12 -2.16 0.85
CA VAL A 84 -8.52 -1.59 2.15
C VAL A 84 -9.99 -1.91 2.49
N ALA A 85 -10.88 -1.96 1.50
CA ALA A 85 -12.25 -2.39 1.70
C ALA A 85 -12.33 -3.84 2.24
N ALA A 86 -11.35 -4.70 1.93
CA ALA A 86 -11.25 -6.06 2.44
C ALA A 86 -10.44 -6.23 3.74
N VAL A 87 -9.81 -5.17 4.26
CA VAL A 87 -9.04 -5.31 5.51
C VAL A 87 -9.96 -5.82 6.62
N PRO A 88 -9.65 -6.97 7.27
CA PRO A 88 -10.54 -7.64 8.22
C PRO A 88 -10.50 -6.98 9.62
N ALA A 89 -10.49 -5.65 9.65
CA ALA A 89 -10.33 -4.86 10.86
C ALA A 89 -11.64 -4.76 11.67
N ARG A 90 -11.48 -4.56 12.97
CA ARG A 90 -12.54 -4.22 13.93
C ARG A 90 -12.19 -2.92 14.63
N GLY A 91 -13.21 -2.14 14.97
CA GLY A 91 -13.02 -0.84 15.61
C GLY A 91 -12.36 0.17 14.67
N LYS A 92 -11.69 1.16 15.26
CA LYS A 92 -11.09 2.27 14.52
C LYS A 92 -9.58 2.39 14.72
N ASP A 93 -8.99 1.73 15.72
CA ASP A 93 -7.60 1.94 16.17
C ASP A 93 -6.62 1.02 15.43
N TRP A 94 -6.70 1.04 14.11
CA TRP A 94 -5.88 0.20 13.25
C TRP A 94 -5.32 0.99 12.06
N LEU A 95 -4.14 0.56 11.62
CA LEU A 95 -3.52 0.96 10.36
C LEU A 95 -3.59 -0.20 9.38
N TYR A 96 -3.46 0.11 8.09
CA TYR A 96 -3.22 -0.90 7.07
C TYR A 96 -1.89 -0.68 6.39
N ILE A 97 -1.31 -1.76 5.89
CA ILE A 97 -0.25 -1.79 4.89
C ILE A 97 -0.76 -2.65 3.74
N SER A 98 -1.10 -2.03 2.61
CA SER A 98 -1.32 -2.75 1.36
C SER A 98 0.04 -3.06 0.76
N SER A 99 0.55 -4.26 1.03
CA SER A 99 1.94 -4.63 0.74
C SER A 99 2.06 -5.45 -0.55
N GLY A 100 2.77 -4.88 -1.52
CA GLY A 100 3.16 -5.48 -2.79
C GLY A 100 4.54 -4.98 -3.21
N THR A 101 4.72 -4.72 -4.52
CA THR A 101 5.92 -4.01 -5.02
C THR A 101 6.09 -2.66 -4.32
N TRP A 102 4.97 -1.97 -4.14
CA TRP A 102 4.81 -0.82 -3.26
C TRP A 102 4.13 -1.26 -1.97
N SER A 103 4.42 -0.58 -0.86
CA SER A 103 3.73 -0.75 0.41
C SER A 103 3.02 0.55 0.74
N LEU A 104 1.69 0.55 0.72
CA LEU A 104 0.90 1.74 1.04
C LEU A 104 0.44 1.63 2.48
N MET A 105 1.00 2.47 3.36
CA MET A 105 0.66 2.50 4.78
C MET A 105 -0.26 3.67 5.09
N GLY A 106 -1.38 3.41 5.75
CA GLY A 106 -2.35 4.46 6.04
C GLY A 106 -3.50 4.04 6.95
N VAL A 107 -4.48 4.92 7.03
CA VAL A 107 -5.69 4.79 7.86
C VAL A 107 -6.92 5.33 7.13
N GLU A 108 -8.08 4.76 7.42
CA GLU A 108 -9.37 5.31 6.98
C GLU A 108 -9.87 6.39 7.96
N ILE A 109 -10.11 7.59 7.44
CA ILE A 109 -10.64 8.74 8.16
C ILE A 109 -11.83 9.36 7.43
N GLU A 110 -12.65 10.14 8.14
CA GLU A 110 -13.89 10.72 7.58
C GLU A 110 -13.67 12.01 6.78
N LYS A 111 -12.57 12.72 7.06
CA LYS A 111 -12.23 14.02 6.48
C LYS A 111 -10.75 14.04 6.09
N PRO A 112 -10.38 14.69 4.98
CA PRO A 112 -9.00 14.77 4.57
C PRO A 112 -8.16 15.59 5.56
N VAL A 113 -6.89 15.24 5.73
CA VAL A 113 -5.90 16.04 6.47
C VAL A 113 -5.12 16.87 5.45
N ILE A 114 -5.35 18.19 5.46
CA ILE A 114 -4.76 19.12 4.48
C ILE A 114 -4.15 20.28 5.26
N ASN A 115 -2.85 20.21 5.49
CA ASN A 115 -2.05 21.23 6.17
C ASN A 115 -0.58 21.15 5.75
N GLU A 116 0.22 22.15 6.15
CA GLU A 116 1.66 22.20 5.84
C GLU A 116 2.40 20.94 6.29
N ARG A 117 2.06 20.41 7.46
CA ARG A 117 2.70 19.21 8.01
C ARG A 117 2.47 17.96 7.16
N SER A 118 1.23 17.74 6.71
CA SER A 118 0.86 16.63 5.82
C SER A 118 1.54 16.74 4.45
N LEU A 119 1.79 17.97 3.99
CA LEU A 119 2.54 18.23 2.75
C LEU A 119 4.03 17.93 2.94
N GLU A 120 4.65 18.46 4.00
CA GLU A 120 6.07 18.23 4.34
C GLU A 120 6.37 16.74 4.47
N MET A 121 5.52 16.01 5.20
CA MET A 121 5.66 14.56 5.38
C MET A 121 5.23 13.76 4.14
N ASN A 122 4.75 14.42 3.08
CA ASN A 122 4.32 13.82 1.82
C ASN A 122 3.31 12.68 2.02
N PHE A 123 2.19 13.00 2.70
CA PHE A 123 1.01 12.15 2.81
C PHE A 123 -0.05 12.56 1.78
N THR A 124 -0.85 11.59 1.34
CA THR A 124 -1.92 11.80 0.38
C THR A 124 -3.30 11.46 0.96
N ASN A 125 -4.32 12.10 0.42
CA ASN A 125 -5.73 11.88 0.76
C ASN A 125 -6.43 11.22 -0.43
N GLU A 126 -6.58 9.90 -0.39
CA GLU A 126 -7.26 9.15 -1.46
C GLU A 126 -8.65 8.69 -1.01
N GLY A 127 -9.59 8.51 -1.93
CA GLY A 127 -10.93 8.00 -1.64
C GLY A 127 -10.91 6.51 -1.27
N GLY A 128 -11.71 6.16 -0.26
CA GLY A 128 -12.02 4.80 0.14
C GLY A 128 -13.51 4.47 -0.05
N TYR A 129 -13.89 3.25 0.36
CA TYR A 129 -15.30 2.82 0.31
C TYR A 129 -16.17 3.70 1.22
N GLY A 130 -17.42 3.93 0.82
CA GLY A 130 -18.38 4.70 1.62
C GLY A 130 -18.08 6.20 1.74
N GLY A 131 -17.23 6.75 0.87
CA GLY A 131 -16.85 8.17 0.92
C GLY A 131 -15.83 8.50 2.00
N THR A 132 -15.18 7.49 2.58
CA THR A 132 -14.04 7.64 3.49
C THR A 132 -12.81 8.16 2.74
N ILE A 133 -11.84 8.66 3.50
CA ILE A 133 -10.53 9.05 3.01
C ILE A 133 -9.49 8.07 3.56
N ARG A 134 -8.73 7.47 2.66
CA ARG A 134 -7.50 6.73 2.93
C ARG A 134 -6.36 7.75 3.01
N PHE A 135 -6.03 8.16 4.24
CA PHE A 135 -4.89 9.02 4.51
C PHE A 135 -3.65 8.15 4.64
N LEU A 136 -2.74 8.26 3.67
CA LEU A 136 -1.68 7.28 3.50
C LEU A 136 -0.40 7.87 2.96
N LYS A 137 0.67 7.10 3.11
CA LYS A 137 1.94 7.32 2.45
C LYS A 137 2.33 6.12 1.59
N ASN A 138 2.85 6.42 0.40
CA ASN A 138 3.48 5.43 -0.46
C ASN A 138 4.90 5.17 0.03
N ILE A 139 5.22 3.90 0.27
CA ILE A 139 6.56 3.44 0.62
C ILE A 139 6.96 2.45 -0.47
N MET A 140 8.21 2.50 -0.92
CA MET A 140 8.73 1.44 -1.78
C MET A 140 8.69 0.13 -1.00
N GLY A 141 7.92 -0.85 -1.49
CA GLY A 141 7.64 -2.08 -0.75
C GLY A 141 8.68 -3.16 -1.01
N LEU A 142 8.21 -4.34 -1.43
CA LEU A 142 9.10 -5.47 -1.75
C LEU A 142 9.91 -5.26 -3.04
N TRP A 143 9.85 -4.10 -3.69
CA TRP A 143 10.63 -3.77 -4.89
C TRP A 143 12.13 -4.05 -4.74
N LEU A 144 12.73 -3.67 -3.60
CA LEU A 144 14.15 -3.91 -3.33
C LEU A 144 14.48 -5.42 -3.43
N VAL A 145 13.67 -6.25 -2.78
CA VAL A 145 13.80 -7.71 -2.79
C VAL A 145 13.52 -8.28 -4.19
N GLN A 146 12.49 -7.78 -4.87
CA GLN A 146 12.07 -8.23 -6.20
C GLN A 146 13.14 -7.96 -7.26
N GLU A 147 13.74 -6.77 -7.28
CA GLU A 147 14.80 -6.42 -8.23
C GLU A 147 16.12 -7.12 -7.90
N SER A 148 16.44 -7.31 -6.61
CA SER A 148 17.59 -8.14 -6.21
C SER A 148 17.44 -9.58 -6.71
N ARG A 149 16.28 -10.19 -6.48
CA ARG A 149 15.97 -11.52 -7.00
C ARG A 149 16.06 -11.57 -8.54
N ARG A 150 15.48 -10.58 -9.23
CA ARG A 150 15.51 -10.51 -10.70
C ARG A 150 16.95 -10.38 -11.23
N THR A 151 17.79 -9.63 -10.54
CA THR A 151 19.21 -9.47 -10.88
C THR A 151 19.96 -10.79 -10.77
N TRP A 152 19.77 -11.54 -9.70
CA TRP A 152 20.40 -12.85 -9.53
C TRP A 152 19.86 -13.90 -10.52
N ALA A 153 18.54 -13.89 -10.79
CA ALA A 153 17.94 -14.79 -11.77
C ALA A 153 18.53 -14.59 -13.18
N LYS A 154 18.80 -13.34 -13.60
CA LYS A 154 19.49 -13.03 -14.86
C LYS A 154 20.93 -13.54 -14.90
N ALA A 155 21.58 -13.67 -13.73
CA ALA A 155 22.91 -14.24 -13.59
C ALA A 155 22.91 -15.78 -13.47
N GLY A 156 21.74 -16.43 -13.60
CA GLY A 156 21.59 -17.88 -13.54
C GLY A 156 21.30 -18.44 -12.14
N GLU A 157 21.05 -17.58 -11.15
CA GLU A 157 20.73 -17.98 -9.78
C GLU A 157 19.27 -17.61 -9.46
N ASP A 158 18.34 -18.53 -9.71
CA ASP A 158 16.91 -18.33 -9.36
C ASP A 158 16.63 -18.83 -7.94
N TYR A 159 16.13 -17.92 -7.10
CA TYR A 159 15.75 -18.19 -5.72
C TYR A 159 14.26 -17.94 -5.54
N SER A 160 13.58 -18.76 -4.77
CA SER A 160 12.23 -18.49 -4.29
C SER A 160 12.23 -17.44 -3.17
N TYR A 161 11.09 -16.77 -2.95
CA TYR A 161 10.97 -15.83 -1.82
C TYR A 161 11.20 -16.48 -0.44
N PRO A 162 10.72 -17.72 -0.16
CA PRO A 162 11.05 -18.41 1.09
C PRO A 162 12.56 -18.61 1.27
N GLU A 163 13.31 -19.02 0.24
CA GLU A 163 14.76 -19.17 0.33
C GLU A 163 15.46 -17.84 0.64
N LEU A 164 15.05 -16.75 -0.01
CA LEU A 164 15.60 -15.42 0.28
C LEU A 164 15.30 -14.97 1.71
N THR A 165 14.12 -15.32 2.21
CA THR A 165 13.70 -14.99 3.58
C THR A 165 14.52 -15.78 4.60
N GLU A 166 14.77 -17.06 4.34
CA GLU A 166 15.62 -17.92 5.18
C GLU A 166 17.07 -17.41 5.21
N MET A 167 17.62 -17.03 4.05
CA MET A 167 18.95 -16.43 3.95
C MET A 167 19.05 -15.12 4.74
N ALA A 168 17.99 -14.31 4.74
CA ALA A 168 17.94 -13.08 5.53
C ALA A 168 17.80 -13.36 7.04
N ALA A 169 17.04 -14.37 7.43
CA ALA A 169 16.89 -14.78 8.82
C ALA A 169 18.24 -15.20 9.43
N GLY A 170 19.08 -15.91 8.67
CA GLY A 170 20.42 -16.32 9.08
C GLY A 170 21.51 -15.24 8.98
N ALA A 171 21.22 -14.07 8.41
CA ALA A 171 22.17 -12.97 8.30
C ALA A 171 22.27 -12.16 9.61
N GLN A 172 23.42 -11.50 9.83
CA GLN A 172 23.61 -10.63 10.98
C GLN A 172 22.55 -9.50 11.02
N PRO A 173 21.78 -9.35 12.11
CA PRO A 173 20.80 -8.28 12.25
C PRO A 173 21.44 -6.88 12.28
N PHE A 174 20.69 -5.88 11.84
CA PHE A 174 20.97 -4.45 12.03
C PHE A 174 22.35 -3.98 11.53
N LYS A 175 22.90 -4.68 10.53
CA LYS A 175 24.23 -4.39 9.98
C LYS A 175 24.27 -3.02 9.28
N ALA A 176 23.29 -2.76 8.42
CA ALA A 176 23.16 -1.51 7.67
C ALA A 176 21.71 -1.29 7.24
N PHE A 177 21.38 -0.03 6.92
CA PHE A 177 20.05 0.36 6.47
C PHE A 177 20.13 1.24 5.22
N VAL A 178 19.06 1.23 4.44
CA VAL A 178 18.84 2.12 3.29
C VAL A 178 17.52 2.85 3.48
N ASP A 179 17.37 4.08 2.99
CA ASP A 179 16.01 4.65 2.86
C ASP A 179 15.32 3.98 1.67
N PRO A 180 14.26 3.17 1.87
CA PRO A 180 13.61 2.48 0.75
C PRO A 180 13.05 3.47 -0.28
N ASP A 181 12.69 4.68 0.12
CA ASP A 181 12.09 5.69 -0.77
C ASP A 181 13.15 6.53 -1.52
N HIS A 182 14.44 6.29 -1.28
CA HIS A 182 15.48 7.08 -1.94
C HIS A 182 15.45 6.88 -3.46
N LYS A 183 15.55 8.01 -4.20
CA LYS A 183 15.44 8.07 -5.67
C LYS A 183 16.32 7.04 -6.42
N VAL A 184 17.46 6.68 -5.83
CA VAL A 184 18.41 5.72 -6.40
C VAL A 184 17.83 4.32 -6.60
N PHE A 185 16.84 3.95 -5.80
CA PHE A 185 16.24 2.63 -5.83
C PHE A 185 15.01 2.57 -6.74
N LEU A 186 14.50 3.71 -7.24
CA LEU A 186 13.33 3.75 -8.12
C LEU A 186 13.56 3.04 -9.47
N PRO A 187 14.68 3.24 -10.19
CA PRO A 187 14.89 2.58 -11.46
C PRO A 187 15.07 1.05 -11.29
N PRO A 188 14.58 0.21 -12.22
CA PRO A 188 14.94 -1.21 -12.23
C PRO A 188 16.44 -1.40 -12.46
N GLY A 189 16.94 -2.62 -12.24
CA GLY A 189 18.33 -2.99 -12.51
C GLY A 189 19.06 -3.60 -11.32
N ASP A 190 20.37 -3.39 -11.23
CA ASP A 190 21.24 -4.01 -10.24
C ASP A 190 21.05 -3.43 -8.82
N MET A 191 19.90 -3.76 -8.23
CA MET A 191 19.52 -3.38 -6.87
C MET A 191 20.53 -3.83 -5.81
N PRO A 192 21.08 -5.07 -5.85
CA PRO A 192 22.11 -5.51 -4.91
C PRO A 192 23.32 -4.57 -4.85
N THR A 193 23.83 -4.13 -6.00
CA THR A 193 24.95 -3.19 -6.07
C THR A 193 24.56 -1.82 -5.52
N ARG A 194 23.39 -1.29 -5.88
CA ARG A 194 22.92 0.01 -5.35
C ARG A 194 22.77 0.00 -3.83
N ILE A 195 22.26 -1.08 -3.25
CA ILE A 195 22.17 -1.23 -1.78
C ILE A 195 23.57 -1.17 -1.16
N ARG A 196 24.55 -1.88 -1.72
CA ARG A 196 25.94 -1.86 -1.22
C ARG A 196 26.54 -0.47 -1.29
N GLU A 197 26.41 0.20 -2.43
CA GLU A 197 26.95 1.53 -2.66
C GLU A 197 26.30 2.58 -1.76
N PHE A 198 24.98 2.50 -1.55
CA PHE A 198 24.27 3.38 -0.62
C PHE A 198 24.82 3.21 0.80
N CYS A 199 25.02 1.97 1.27
CA CYS A 199 25.62 1.72 2.58
C CYS A 199 27.02 2.31 2.69
N LEU A 200 27.89 2.12 1.68
CA LEU A 200 29.24 2.68 1.70
C LEU A 200 29.25 4.21 1.72
N LYS A 201 28.43 4.86 0.90
CA LYS A 201 28.35 6.33 0.82
C LYS A 201 27.78 6.95 2.10
N THR A 202 26.95 6.22 2.83
CA THR A 202 26.43 6.64 4.14
C THR A 202 27.34 6.23 5.30
N GLY A 203 28.55 5.74 5.03
CA GLY A 203 29.54 5.38 6.07
C GLY A 203 29.22 4.09 6.83
N GLN A 204 28.32 3.26 6.29
CA GLN A 204 27.91 1.98 6.87
C GLN A 204 28.70 0.80 6.25
N PRO A 205 28.83 -0.35 6.95
CA PRO A 205 29.39 -1.55 6.36
C PRO A 205 28.49 -2.05 5.21
N ALA A 206 29.10 -2.39 4.06
CA ALA A 206 28.34 -2.92 2.93
C ALA A 206 27.92 -4.39 3.17
N PRO A 207 26.66 -4.76 2.86
CA PRO A 207 26.24 -6.16 2.87
C PRO A 207 27.00 -6.96 1.80
N GLN A 208 27.53 -8.12 2.18
CA GLN A 208 28.42 -8.95 1.38
C GLN A 208 27.73 -10.19 0.79
N SER A 209 26.75 -10.75 1.52
CA SER A 209 26.00 -11.92 1.09
C SER A 209 24.61 -11.54 0.57
N LYS A 210 23.98 -12.44 -0.20
CA LYS A 210 22.58 -12.24 -0.65
C LYS A 210 21.63 -12.12 0.55
N GLY A 211 21.84 -12.95 1.59
CA GLY A 211 21.10 -12.87 2.84
C GLY A 211 21.23 -11.51 3.53
N GLU A 212 22.43 -10.95 3.60
CA GLU A 212 22.65 -9.62 4.17
C GLU A 212 21.97 -8.51 3.36
N ILE A 213 21.91 -8.63 2.02
CA ILE A 213 21.22 -7.66 1.16
C ILE A 213 19.71 -7.71 1.40
N ILE A 214 19.13 -8.91 1.45
CA ILE A 214 17.70 -9.07 1.74
C ILE A 214 17.38 -8.63 3.18
N ARG A 215 18.24 -8.97 4.15
CA ARG A 215 18.09 -8.54 5.55
C ARG A 215 18.09 -7.02 5.68
N CYS A 216 19.05 -6.34 5.04
CA CYS A 216 19.10 -4.88 4.97
C CYS A 216 17.80 -4.29 4.41
N ALA A 217 17.29 -4.84 3.29
CA ALA A 217 16.05 -4.37 2.68
C ALA A 217 14.84 -4.56 3.62
N LEU A 218 14.67 -5.74 4.23
CA LEU A 218 13.51 -6.04 5.08
C LEU A 218 13.54 -5.26 6.40
N GLU A 219 14.69 -5.12 7.05
CA GLU A 219 14.83 -4.30 8.27
C GLU A 219 14.57 -2.82 7.95
N SER A 220 15.12 -2.31 6.85
CA SER A 220 14.88 -0.92 6.42
C SER A 220 13.40 -0.64 6.13
N LEU A 221 12.69 -1.59 5.52
CA LEU A 221 11.24 -1.50 5.31
C LEU A 221 10.47 -1.43 6.63
N ALA A 222 10.79 -2.30 7.59
CA ALA A 222 10.14 -2.31 8.90
C ALA A 222 10.38 -0.99 9.67
N LEU A 223 11.60 -0.45 9.62
CA LEU A 223 11.93 0.85 10.21
C LEU A 223 11.20 2.00 9.50
N LYS A 224 11.04 1.94 8.17
CA LYS A 224 10.24 2.92 7.42
C LYS A 224 8.75 2.83 7.74
N TYR A 225 8.22 1.64 8.00
CA TYR A 225 6.84 1.47 8.49
C TYR A 225 6.67 2.08 9.88
N ARG A 226 7.62 1.87 10.80
CA ARG A 226 7.62 2.56 12.10
C ARG A 226 7.63 4.09 11.93
N TRP A 227 8.52 4.62 11.11
CA TRP A 227 8.56 6.07 10.84
C TRP A 227 7.22 6.58 10.28
N THR A 228 6.64 5.87 9.33
CA THR A 228 5.36 6.27 8.72
C THR A 228 4.20 6.18 9.72
N MET A 229 4.21 5.18 10.60
CA MET A 229 3.27 5.05 11.72
C MET A 229 3.38 6.25 12.66
N GLU A 230 4.59 6.58 13.13
CA GLU A 230 4.80 7.70 14.05
C GLU A 230 4.36 9.04 13.43
N CYS A 231 4.59 9.25 12.12
CA CYS A 231 4.04 10.40 11.40
C CYS A 231 2.50 10.40 11.35
N LEU A 232 1.87 9.23 11.11
CA LEU A 232 0.41 9.11 11.13
C LEU A 232 -0.16 9.43 12.52
N GLU A 233 0.49 8.95 13.58
CA GLU A 233 0.10 9.22 14.96
C GLU A 233 0.24 10.71 15.31
N GLU A 234 1.32 11.37 14.86
CA GLU A 234 1.52 12.81 15.01
C GLU A 234 0.45 13.62 14.27
N LEU A 235 0.22 13.33 12.98
CA LEU A 235 -0.69 14.07 12.11
C LEU A 235 -2.16 13.96 12.55
N LEU A 236 -2.52 12.88 13.25
CA LEU A 236 -3.88 12.58 13.67
C LEU A 236 -4.11 12.74 15.17
N ASP A 237 -3.07 13.07 15.94
CA ASP A 237 -3.10 13.13 17.41
C ASP A 237 -3.76 11.89 18.02
N ARG A 238 -3.32 10.71 17.57
CA ARG A 238 -3.97 9.43 17.89
C ARG A 238 -2.99 8.29 17.83
N GLN A 239 -3.14 7.33 18.76
CA GLN A 239 -2.38 6.08 18.78
C GLN A 239 -3.15 4.95 18.10
N PHE A 240 -2.43 4.03 17.45
CA PHE A 240 -3.00 2.81 16.86
C PHE A 240 -2.53 1.56 17.61
N GLU A 241 -3.34 0.50 17.61
CA GLU A 241 -3.04 -0.75 18.33
C GLU A 241 -2.60 -1.88 17.38
N VAL A 242 -3.17 -1.89 16.17
CA VAL A 242 -3.03 -3.00 15.23
C VAL A 242 -2.64 -2.51 13.85
N ILE A 243 -1.73 -3.22 13.19
CA ILE A 243 -1.37 -3.01 11.78
C ILE A 243 -1.84 -4.20 10.98
N HIS A 244 -2.76 -3.98 10.04
CA HIS A 244 -3.18 -5.00 9.09
C HIS A 244 -2.29 -5.00 7.85
N VAL A 245 -1.56 -6.08 7.62
CA VAL A 245 -0.76 -6.26 6.41
C VAL A 245 -1.56 -7.11 5.43
N VAL A 246 -1.99 -6.52 4.32
CA VAL A 246 -2.74 -7.19 3.25
C VAL A 246 -1.95 -7.21 1.95
N GLY A 247 -2.39 -7.99 0.97
CA GLY A 247 -1.69 -8.10 -0.31
C GLY A 247 -0.56 -9.13 -0.29
N GLY A 248 0.20 -9.24 -1.38
CA GLY A 248 1.23 -10.27 -1.54
C GLY A 248 2.33 -10.25 -0.46
N GLY A 249 2.63 -9.08 0.10
CA GLY A 249 3.62 -8.92 1.18
C GLY A 249 3.18 -9.51 2.52
N SER A 250 1.88 -9.76 2.74
CA SER A 250 1.38 -10.47 3.93
C SER A 250 1.90 -11.92 4.05
N ARG A 251 2.46 -12.48 2.97
CA ARG A 251 3.09 -13.81 2.97
C ARG A 251 4.55 -13.78 3.43
N ASN A 252 5.17 -12.61 3.52
CA ASN A 252 6.55 -12.48 4.01
C ASN A 252 6.52 -12.44 5.55
N GLU A 253 6.62 -13.61 6.16
CA GLU A 253 6.53 -13.78 7.62
C GLU A 253 7.59 -12.98 8.36
N LEU A 254 8.82 -12.95 7.83
CA LEU A 254 9.92 -12.22 8.44
C LEU A 254 9.68 -10.71 8.44
N LEU A 255 9.17 -10.16 7.32
CA LEU A 255 8.78 -8.74 7.26
C LEU A 255 7.62 -8.43 8.20
N CYS A 256 6.64 -9.31 8.32
CA CYS A 256 5.52 -9.13 9.24
C CYS A 256 5.99 -9.10 10.70
N GLN A 257 6.87 -10.03 11.09
CA GLN A 257 7.46 -10.04 12.42
C GLN A 257 8.34 -8.79 12.67
N PHE A 258 9.21 -8.43 11.72
CA PHE A 258 10.01 -7.20 11.84
C PHE A 258 9.15 -5.95 11.96
N THR A 259 8.01 -5.90 11.25
CA THR A 259 7.06 -4.79 11.37
C THR A 259 6.48 -4.75 12.78
N ALA A 260 6.07 -5.88 13.35
CA ALA A 260 5.58 -5.94 14.73
C ALA A 260 6.65 -5.49 15.72
N ASP A 261 7.86 -6.03 15.62
CA ASP A 261 8.96 -5.72 16.53
C ASP A 261 9.40 -4.24 16.43
N ALA A 262 9.54 -3.71 15.21
CA ALA A 262 9.97 -2.33 14.99
C ALA A 262 8.93 -1.32 15.50
N THR A 263 7.65 -1.56 15.20
CA THR A 263 6.55 -0.65 15.56
C THR A 263 6.09 -0.82 17.00
N GLY A 264 6.34 -1.97 17.61
CA GLY A 264 5.77 -2.35 18.89
C GLY A 264 4.24 -2.56 18.84
N LYS A 265 3.65 -2.74 17.65
CA LYS A 265 2.21 -2.95 17.46
C LYS A 265 1.95 -4.40 17.05
N MET A 266 0.74 -4.89 17.34
CA MET A 266 0.31 -6.19 16.83
C MET A 266 0.15 -6.12 15.30
N VAL A 267 0.69 -7.10 14.58
CA VAL A 267 0.51 -7.21 13.12
C VAL A 267 -0.43 -8.38 12.81
N LEU A 268 -1.49 -8.11 12.04
CA LEU A 268 -2.39 -9.11 11.49
C LEU A 268 -2.18 -9.20 9.98
N ALA A 269 -1.59 -10.30 9.52
CA ALA A 269 -1.28 -10.52 8.11
C ALA A 269 -2.35 -11.35 7.41
N GLY A 270 -2.82 -10.85 6.27
CA GLY A 270 -3.82 -11.46 5.40
C GLY A 270 -5.09 -10.61 5.26
N PRO A 271 -5.86 -10.81 4.17
CA PRO A 271 -5.65 -11.78 3.11
C PRO A 271 -4.66 -11.31 2.03
N SER A 272 -4.04 -12.25 1.30
CA SER A 272 -3.06 -11.90 0.26
C SER A 272 -3.67 -11.35 -1.03
N GLU A 273 -4.90 -11.75 -1.35
CA GLU A 273 -5.64 -11.29 -2.55
C GLU A 273 -6.66 -10.19 -2.20
N ALA A 274 -6.32 -9.31 -1.25
CA ALA A 274 -7.23 -8.32 -0.68
C ALA A 274 -7.92 -7.43 -1.73
N THR A 275 -7.21 -7.05 -2.81
CA THR A 275 -7.79 -6.26 -3.91
C THR A 275 -8.98 -6.96 -4.55
N ALA A 276 -8.83 -8.23 -4.92
CA ALA A 276 -9.91 -8.99 -5.55
C ALA A 276 -11.06 -9.23 -4.56
N ILE A 277 -10.72 -9.55 -3.31
CA ILE A 277 -11.70 -9.78 -2.25
C ILE A 277 -12.54 -8.53 -2.01
N GLY A 278 -11.90 -7.36 -1.85
CA GLY A 278 -12.61 -6.13 -1.53
C GLY A 278 -13.44 -5.63 -2.69
N ASN A 279 -12.96 -5.82 -3.92
CA ASN A 279 -13.74 -5.58 -5.12
C ASN A 279 -15.06 -6.41 -5.10
N ILE A 280 -14.96 -7.72 -4.85
CA ILE A 280 -16.14 -8.60 -4.76
C ILE A 280 -17.04 -8.20 -3.58
N MET A 281 -16.48 -7.84 -2.43
CA MET A 281 -17.26 -7.41 -1.27
C MET A 281 -18.04 -6.12 -1.52
N VAL A 282 -17.46 -5.14 -2.23
CA VAL A 282 -18.19 -3.92 -2.63
C VAL A 282 -19.34 -4.25 -3.59
N GLN A 283 -19.15 -5.21 -4.49
CA GLN A 283 -20.22 -5.67 -5.37
C GLN A 283 -21.31 -6.43 -4.60
N ALA A 284 -20.93 -7.26 -3.63
CA ALA A 284 -21.86 -7.96 -2.75
C ALA A 284 -22.69 -6.98 -1.90
N LEU A 285 -22.09 -5.88 -1.43
CA LEU A 285 -22.78 -4.77 -0.77
C LEU A 285 -23.79 -4.10 -1.71
N ALA A 286 -23.38 -3.79 -2.94
CA ALA A 286 -24.25 -3.16 -3.94
C ALA A 286 -25.46 -4.03 -4.33
N GLN A 287 -25.31 -5.36 -4.29
CA GLN A 287 -26.38 -6.33 -4.56
C GLN A 287 -27.21 -6.70 -3.31
N GLY A 288 -26.86 -6.17 -2.13
CA GLY A 288 -27.55 -6.48 -0.87
C GLY A 288 -27.31 -7.89 -0.32
N HIS A 289 -26.24 -8.56 -0.76
CA HIS A 289 -25.83 -9.87 -0.20
C HIS A 289 -25.17 -9.73 1.18
N VAL A 290 -24.62 -8.55 1.47
CA VAL A 290 -24.15 -8.11 2.78
C VAL A 290 -24.71 -6.72 3.04
N THR A 291 -25.02 -6.41 4.30
CA THR A 291 -25.82 -5.24 4.69
C THR A 291 -24.98 -4.03 5.10
N SER A 292 -23.70 -4.22 5.41
CA SER A 292 -22.80 -3.15 5.82
C SER A 292 -21.33 -3.49 5.53
N HIS A 293 -20.48 -2.46 5.43
CA HIS A 293 -19.04 -2.67 5.28
C HIS A 293 -18.43 -3.47 6.43
N GLN A 294 -18.95 -3.28 7.64
CA GLN A 294 -18.53 -4.06 8.81
C GLN A 294 -18.88 -5.55 8.66
N GLU A 295 -20.07 -5.88 8.15
CA GLU A 295 -20.44 -7.25 7.85
C GLU A 295 -19.55 -7.84 6.74
N ALA A 296 -19.27 -7.06 5.69
CA ALA A 296 -18.36 -7.49 4.64
C ALA A 296 -16.95 -7.84 5.19
N ARG A 297 -16.39 -7.00 6.07
CA ARG A 297 -15.11 -7.28 6.75
C ARG A 297 -15.17 -8.52 7.63
N GLU A 298 -16.30 -8.76 8.30
CA GLU A 298 -16.51 -9.96 9.10
C GLU A 298 -16.60 -11.24 8.23
N VAL A 299 -17.21 -11.16 7.04
CA VAL A 299 -17.17 -12.23 6.04
C VAL A 299 -15.72 -12.53 5.66
N VAL A 300 -14.94 -11.51 5.28
CA VAL A 300 -13.52 -11.69 4.94
C VAL A 300 -12.75 -12.37 6.07
N ARG A 301 -12.91 -11.88 7.31
CA ARG A 301 -12.25 -12.44 8.49
C ARG A 301 -12.59 -13.92 8.74
N ARG A 302 -13.80 -14.37 8.38
CA ARG A 302 -14.23 -15.77 8.50
C ARG A 302 -13.81 -16.64 7.31
N SER A 303 -13.50 -16.03 6.17
CA SER A 303 -13.15 -16.73 4.93
C SER A 303 -11.66 -16.98 4.74
N PHE A 304 -10.79 -16.21 5.41
CA PHE A 304 -9.34 -16.31 5.23
C PHE A 304 -8.63 -16.48 6.57
N GLU A 305 -7.58 -17.30 6.57
CA GLU A 305 -6.67 -17.41 7.70
C GLU A 305 -5.87 -16.11 7.85
N LEU A 306 -5.83 -15.59 9.08
CA LEU A 306 -5.02 -14.43 9.44
C LEU A 306 -3.91 -14.89 10.38
N ARG A 307 -2.69 -14.43 10.11
CA ARG A 307 -1.54 -14.70 10.98
C ARG A 307 -1.31 -13.52 11.90
N CYS A 308 -1.17 -13.79 13.18
CA CYS A 308 -0.88 -12.80 14.20
C CYS A 308 0.62 -12.80 14.51
N TYR A 309 1.23 -11.62 14.52
CA TYR A 309 2.60 -11.40 14.95
C TYR A 309 2.56 -10.41 16.12
N GLU A 310 2.93 -10.89 17.30
CA GLU A 310 3.08 -10.06 18.49
C GLU A 310 4.48 -9.44 18.49
N PRO A 311 4.63 -8.19 18.97
CA PRO A 311 5.94 -7.55 19.07
C PRO A 311 6.83 -8.30 20.07
N GLY A 312 8.06 -8.60 19.67
CA GLY A 312 9.10 -9.14 20.54
C GLY A 312 9.85 -8.07 21.35
N GLU A 313 11.06 -8.40 21.80
CA GLU A 313 11.93 -7.44 22.50
C GLU A 313 12.38 -6.30 21.59
N ARG A 314 12.15 -5.06 22.04
CA ARG A 314 12.38 -3.85 21.22
C ARG A 314 13.78 -3.25 21.28
N ALA A 315 14.63 -3.66 22.23
CA ALA A 315 15.90 -2.98 22.51
C ALA A 315 16.78 -2.79 21.25
N GLY A 316 16.95 -3.84 20.42
CA GLY A 316 17.72 -3.74 19.19
C GLY A 316 17.05 -2.92 18.08
N TRP A 317 15.72 -2.90 18.04
CA TRP A 317 14.94 -2.14 17.06
C TRP A 317 14.91 -0.64 17.35
N ASP A 318 14.90 -0.24 18.61
CA ASP A 318 14.95 1.18 18.99
C ASP A 318 16.32 1.80 18.63
N GLU A 319 17.43 1.11 18.94
CA GLU A 319 18.77 1.56 18.52
C GLU A 319 18.93 1.58 16.98
N ALA A 320 18.37 0.58 16.29
CA ALA A 320 18.33 0.54 14.84
C ALA A 320 17.53 1.70 14.25
N TYR A 321 16.42 2.06 14.90
CA TYR A 321 15.56 3.17 14.47
C TYR A 321 16.27 4.52 14.59
N ASP A 322 16.96 4.79 15.70
CA ASP A 322 17.76 6.00 15.87
C ASP A 322 18.86 6.15 14.80
N ARG A 323 19.46 5.02 14.40
CA ARG A 323 20.42 5.00 13.28
C ARG A 323 19.72 5.27 11.95
N PHE A 324 18.56 4.65 11.72
CA PHE A 324 17.79 4.81 10.49
C PHE A 324 17.29 6.24 10.28
N LEU A 325 16.83 6.93 11.33
CA LEU A 325 16.43 8.33 11.26
C LEU A 325 17.54 9.22 10.70
N LYS A 326 18.79 8.99 11.14
CA LYS A 326 19.95 9.71 10.59
C LYS A 326 20.17 9.40 9.11
N ILE A 327 19.93 8.17 8.67
CA ILE A 327 20.09 7.76 7.26
C ILE A 327 19.07 8.45 6.35
N ILE A 328 17.80 8.52 6.76
CA ILE A 328 16.75 9.14 5.94
C ILE A 328 16.85 10.68 5.90
N GLU A 329 17.58 11.30 6.82
CA GLU A 329 17.88 12.73 6.83
C GLU A 329 19.12 13.11 6.00
N MET A 330 19.95 12.13 5.61
CA MET A 330 21.16 12.39 4.82
C MET A 330 20.84 12.65 3.35
N GLU A 331 21.38 13.73 2.79
CA GLU A 331 21.45 13.90 1.34
C GLU A 331 22.53 12.96 0.75
N VAL A 332 22.10 11.95 0.00
CA VAL A 332 22.99 10.99 -0.65
C VAL A 332 22.96 11.21 -2.17
N ASP A 333 23.97 11.88 -2.70
CA ASP A 333 24.16 11.96 -4.15
C ASP A 333 24.87 10.69 -4.67
N LEU A 334 24.02 9.82 -5.23
CA LEU A 334 24.44 8.72 -6.08
C LEU A 334 24.36 9.18 -7.54
N ASP A 335 25.49 9.66 -8.07
CA ASP A 335 25.71 9.68 -9.52
C ASP A 335 25.74 8.22 -10.01
N LEU A 336 24.59 7.72 -10.47
CA LEU A 336 24.44 6.38 -11.04
C LEU A 336 23.78 6.43 -12.41
#